data_AF-A0A2S8BQV9-F1
#
_entry.id   AF-A0A2S8BQV9-F1
#
_cell.length_a   1.000
_cell.length_b   1.000
_cell.length_c   1.000
_cell.angle_alpha   90.00
_cell.angle_beta   90.00
_cell.angle_gamma   90.00
#
_symmetry.space_group_name_H-M   'P 1'
#
loop_
_entity.id
_entity.type
_entity.pdbx_description
1 polymer ?
#
loop_
_entity_poly.entity_id
_entity_poly.type
_entity_poly.pdbx_seq_one_letter_code
_entity_poly.pdbx_strand_id
1 'polypeptide(L)'
;MPTPQQRRAHPPTTRPTSETLAAVVAVLRKVTAAPFANMRVDPAVTMSLLQRAVRHDQPVVISYLDPAGVATQRVVSPLTVSGGQLVAFDSASGRMRDFAIHRITAVAAADDAERSDEEERRT
;
A
#
# COMPACT_ATOMS: atom_id res chain seq x y z
N MET A 1 26.33 -19.09 -55.07
CA MET A 1 25.60 -19.99 -54.16
C MET A 1 25.15 -19.16 -52.96
N PRO A 2 23.85 -18.92 -52.74
CA PRO A 2 23.37 -18.17 -51.57
C PRO A 2 23.34 -19.08 -50.33
N THR A 3 23.72 -18.55 -49.18
CA THR A 3 23.67 -19.24 -47.87
C THR A 3 22.27 -19.14 -47.26
N PRO A 4 21.76 -20.19 -46.58
CA PRO A 4 20.43 -20.15 -46.00
C PRO A 4 20.42 -19.27 -44.74
N GLN A 5 19.59 -18.23 -44.76
CA GLN A 5 19.33 -17.36 -43.62
C GLN A 5 18.35 -18.08 -42.68
N GLN A 6 18.85 -18.65 -41.58
CA GLN A 6 18.00 -19.28 -40.58
C GLN A 6 17.17 -18.21 -39.84
N ARG A 7 15.86 -18.15 -40.14
CA ARG A 7 14.89 -17.39 -39.35
C ARG A 7 14.82 -18.03 -37.96
N ARG A 8 15.31 -17.33 -36.94
CA ARG A 8 15.10 -17.71 -35.54
C ARG A 8 13.59 -17.66 -35.25
N ALA A 9 12.97 -18.81 -35.07
CA ALA A 9 11.60 -18.90 -34.59
C ALA A 9 11.53 -18.35 -33.15
N HIS A 10 10.57 -17.46 -32.89
CA HIS A 10 10.26 -17.03 -31.53
C HIS A 10 9.83 -18.28 -30.72
N PRO A 11 10.38 -18.51 -29.53
CA PRO A 11 9.91 -19.62 -28.70
C PRO A 11 8.44 -19.40 -28.35
N PRO A 12 7.60 -20.45 -28.39
CA PRO A 12 6.24 -20.35 -27.90
C PRO A 12 6.31 -20.08 -26.39
N THR A 13 5.59 -19.07 -25.91
CA THR A 13 5.37 -18.89 -24.47
C THR A 13 4.60 -20.11 -23.97
N THR A 14 5.31 -21.06 -23.35
CA THR A 14 4.71 -22.23 -22.71
C THR A 14 3.59 -21.76 -21.78
N ARG A 15 2.39 -22.31 -21.99
CA ARG A 15 1.23 -22.04 -21.14
C ARG A 15 1.62 -22.41 -19.70
N PRO A 16 1.54 -21.47 -18.75
CA PRO A 16 1.89 -21.76 -17.36
C PRO A 16 1.02 -22.91 -16.83
N THR A 17 1.61 -23.77 -16.01
CA THR A 17 0.90 -24.89 -15.40
C THR A 17 -0.16 -24.35 -14.44
N SER A 18 -1.20 -25.15 -14.17
CA SER A 18 -2.27 -24.77 -13.25
C SER A 18 -1.74 -24.47 -11.84
N GLU A 19 -0.64 -25.12 -11.45
CA GLU A 19 0.02 -24.91 -10.17
C GLU A 19 0.70 -23.54 -10.09
N THR A 20 1.46 -23.15 -11.13
CA THR A 20 2.07 -21.80 -11.19
C THR A 20 0.99 -20.73 -11.22
N LEU A 21 -0.10 -20.94 -11.96
CA LEU A 21 -1.22 -20.00 -11.98
C LEU A 21 -1.87 -19.90 -10.60
N ALA A 22 -2.10 -21.02 -9.92
CA ALA A 22 -2.66 -21.04 -8.57
C ALA A 22 -1.74 -20.32 -7.57
N ALA A 23 -0.43 -20.50 -7.67
CA ALA A 23 0.56 -19.81 -6.84
C ALA A 23 0.55 -18.29 -7.08
N VAL A 24 0.56 -17.85 -8.35
CA VAL A 24 0.47 -16.42 -8.69
C VAL A 24 -0.85 -15.82 -8.21
N VAL A 25 -1.97 -16.53 -8.41
CA VAL A 25 -3.29 -16.09 -7.93
C VAL A 25 -3.34 -16.07 -6.41
N ALA A 26 -2.70 -17.01 -5.71
CA ALA A 26 -2.62 -17.02 -4.25
C ALA A 26 -1.80 -15.82 -3.73
N VAL A 27 -0.68 -15.49 -4.39
CA VAL A 27 0.10 -14.29 -4.08
C VAL A 27 -0.71 -13.03 -4.35
N LEU A 28 -1.35 -12.91 -5.52
CA LEU A 28 -2.22 -11.77 -5.83
C LEU A 28 -3.40 -11.66 -4.87
N ARG A 29 -4.02 -12.79 -4.50
CA ARG A 29 -5.08 -12.85 -3.49
C ARG A 29 -4.57 -12.43 -2.13
N LYS A 30 -3.38 -12.85 -1.72
CA LYS A 30 -2.71 -12.43 -0.47
C LYS A 30 -2.39 -10.93 -0.52
N VAL A 31 -1.95 -10.37 -1.64
CA VAL A 31 -1.72 -8.93 -1.80
C VAL A 31 -3.04 -8.14 -1.77
N THR A 32 -4.12 -8.69 -2.35
CA THR A 32 -5.48 -8.09 -2.24
C THR A 32 -6.17 -8.39 -0.90
N ALA A 33 -5.71 -9.37 -0.13
CA ALA A 33 -6.25 -9.73 1.18
C ALA A 33 -5.36 -9.24 2.32
N ALA A 34 -4.16 -8.74 2.01
CA ALA A 34 -3.41 -7.86 2.89
C ALA A 34 -4.38 -6.75 3.30
N PRO A 35 -4.35 -6.30 4.57
CA PRO A 35 -5.46 -5.65 5.26
C PRO A 35 -5.97 -4.32 4.66
N PHE A 36 -5.51 -3.95 3.45
CA PHE A 36 -5.59 -2.64 2.85
C PHE A 36 -6.38 -2.55 1.54
N ALA A 37 -6.70 -3.66 0.85
CA ALA A 37 -7.29 -3.56 -0.50
C ALA A 37 -8.82 -3.44 -0.53
N ASN A 38 -9.51 -3.70 0.58
CA ASN A 38 -10.97 -3.85 0.60
C ASN A 38 -11.62 -3.75 1.99
N MET A 39 -10.87 -3.44 3.03
CA MET A 39 -11.48 -3.03 4.30
C MET A 39 -12.05 -1.62 4.08
N ARG A 40 -13.38 -1.50 3.96
CA ARG A 40 -14.05 -0.20 4.11
C ARG A 40 -13.84 0.25 5.55
N VAL A 41 -12.69 0.84 5.84
CA VAL A 41 -12.44 1.41 7.16
C VAL A 41 -13.46 2.51 7.35
N ASP A 42 -14.27 2.37 8.39
CA ASP A 42 -15.28 3.37 8.73
C ASP A 42 -14.55 4.72 8.94
N PRO A 43 -14.91 5.78 8.19
CA PRO A 43 -14.27 7.09 8.35
C PRO A 43 -14.27 7.61 9.80
N ALA A 44 -15.27 7.25 10.60
CA ALA A 44 -15.34 7.61 12.02
C ALA A 44 -14.26 6.90 12.86
N VAL A 45 -13.96 5.64 12.54
CA VAL A 45 -12.87 4.88 13.17
C VAL A 45 -11.52 5.49 12.77
N THR A 46 -11.31 5.77 11.48
CA THR A 46 -10.10 6.45 11.00
C THR A 46 -9.90 7.79 11.70
N MET A 47 -10.96 8.61 11.80
CA MET A 47 -10.91 9.90 12.48
C MET A 47 -10.47 9.73 13.94
N SER A 48 -11.06 8.77 14.66
CA SER A 48 -10.76 8.50 16.07
C SER A 48 -9.31 8.06 16.28
N LEU A 49 -8.79 7.21 15.38
CA LEU A 49 -7.39 6.78 15.39
C LEU A 49 -6.44 7.96 15.14
N LEU A 50 -6.72 8.78 14.13
CA LEU A 50 -5.90 9.95 13.81
C LEU A 50 -5.93 10.99 14.93
N GLN A 51 -7.09 11.24 15.54
CA GLN A 51 -7.22 12.15 16.70
C GLN A 51 -6.41 11.64 17.89
N ARG A 52 -6.41 10.33 18.13
CA ARG A 52 -5.56 9.71 19.16
C ARG A 52 -4.07 9.90 18.82
N ALA A 53 -3.68 9.66 17.58
CA ALA A 53 -2.29 9.82 17.14
C ALA A 53 -1.80 11.28 17.30
N VAL A 54 -2.62 12.28 16.91
CA VAL A 54 -2.33 13.71 17.16
C VAL A 54 -2.15 13.99 18.65
N ARG A 55 -3.03 13.46 19.50
CA ARG A 55 -2.97 13.70 20.96
C ARG A 55 -1.69 13.15 21.59
N HIS A 56 -1.14 12.07 21.03
CA HIS A 56 0.06 11.42 21.54
C HIS A 56 1.34 11.78 20.75
N ASP A 57 1.24 12.69 19.77
CA ASP A 57 2.34 13.01 18.84
C ASP A 57 2.98 11.74 18.23
N GLN A 58 2.13 10.76 17.91
CA GLN A 58 2.59 9.44 17.47
C GLN A 58 2.65 9.39 15.94
N PRO A 59 3.81 9.05 15.33
CA PRO A 59 3.91 8.85 13.89
C PRO A 59 3.10 7.62 13.45
N VAL A 60 2.44 7.74 12.31
CA VAL A 60 1.56 6.72 11.76
C VAL A 60 1.88 6.42 10.29
N VAL A 61 1.70 5.17 9.90
CA VAL A 61 1.66 4.76 8.49
C VAL A 61 0.22 4.86 8.02
N ILE A 62 -0.01 5.61 6.94
CA ILE A 62 -1.30 5.69 6.28
C ILE A 62 -1.25 5.03 4.91
N SER A 63 -2.30 4.28 4.58
CA SER A 63 -2.59 3.86 3.20
C SER A 63 -3.53 4.91 2.58
N TYR A 64 -3.06 5.59 1.54
CA TYR A 64 -3.74 6.73 0.93
C TYR A 64 -3.97 6.49 -0.57
N LEU A 65 -5.22 6.65 -1.00
CA LEU A 65 -5.59 6.58 -2.42
C LEU A 65 -5.34 7.93 -3.11
N ASP A 66 -4.62 7.91 -4.22
CA ASP A 66 -4.50 9.06 -5.12
C ASP A 66 -5.81 9.30 -5.93
N PRO A 67 -5.97 10.40 -6.70
CA PRO A 67 -7.19 10.63 -7.48
C PRO A 67 -7.38 9.63 -8.63
N ALA A 68 -6.30 8.96 -9.06
CA ALA A 68 -6.33 7.90 -10.06
C ALA A 68 -6.68 6.53 -9.45
N GLY A 69 -6.87 6.45 -8.12
CA GLY A 69 -7.18 5.22 -7.40
C GLY A 69 -5.94 4.38 -7.05
N VAL A 70 -4.73 4.91 -7.20
CA VAL A 70 -3.50 4.23 -6.82
C VAL A 70 -3.28 4.39 -5.32
N ALA A 71 -3.19 3.27 -4.61
CA ALA A 71 -2.87 3.26 -3.19
C ALA A 71 -1.37 3.47 -2.98
N THR A 72 -1.03 4.37 -2.06
CA THR A 72 0.35 4.65 -1.64
C THR A 72 0.44 4.59 -0.12
N GLN A 73 1.57 4.15 0.41
CA GLN A 73 1.83 4.16 1.85
C GLN A 73 2.73 5.33 2.23
N ARG A 74 2.45 5.96 3.36
CA ARG A 74 3.19 7.13 3.84
C ARG A 74 3.33 7.11 5.35
N VAL A 75 4.55 7.29 5.83
CA VAL A 75 4.82 7.60 7.23
C VAL A 75 4.60 9.09 7.42
N VAL A 76 3.70 9.45 8.34
CA VAL A 76 3.36 10.85 8.61
C VAL A 76 3.36 11.13 10.11
N SER A 77 3.81 12.33 10.49
CA SER A 77 3.67 12.86 11.85
C SER A 77 2.42 13.74 11.92
N PRO A 78 1.33 13.30 12.59
CA PRO A 78 0.04 13.96 12.52
C PRO A 78 -0.02 15.22 13.39
N LEU A 79 -0.44 16.36 12.82
CA LEU A 79 -0.52 17.64 13.54
C LEU A 79 -1.95 18.00 13.98
N THR A 80 -2.92 17.90 13.07
CA THR A 80 -4.32 18.20 13.40
C THR A 80 -5.29 17.42 12.52
N VAL A 81 -6.48 17.16 13.05
CA VAL A 81 -7.57 16.51 12.32
C VAL A 81 -8.83 17.34 12.46
N SER A 82 -9.34 17.87 11.35
CA SER A 82 -10.54 18.72 11.34
C SER A 82 -11.25 18.64 9.99
N GLY A 83 -12.59 18.73 10.00
CA GLY A 83 -13.38 18.82 8.76
C GLY A 83 -13.16 17.68 7.76
N GLY A 84 -12.77 16.48 8.22
CA GLY A 84 -12.45 15.37 7.33
C GLY A 84 -11.08 15.44 6.66
N GLN A 85 -10.18 16.30 7.16
CA GLN A 85 -8.80 16.44 6.72
C GLN A 85 -7.83 16.16 7.86
N LEU A 86 -6.68 15.59 7.51
CA LEU A 86 -5.51 15.43 8.37
C LEU A 86 -4.40 16.33 7.84
N VAL A 87 -3.87 17.22 8.68
CA VAL A 87 -2.62 17.95 8.38
C VAL A 87 -1.45 17.11 8.91
N ALA A 88 -0.73 16.55 7.95
CA ALA A 88 0.45 15.70 8.03
C ALA A 88 1.82 16.40 7.93
N PHE A 89 2.86 16.09 8.70
CA PHE A 89 4.23 16.17 8.14
C PHE A 89 4.55 14.83 7.47
N ASP A 90 4.83 14.83 6.17
CA ASP A 90 5.16 13.62 5.41
C ASP A 90 6.67 13.41 5.38
N SER A 91 7.14 12.37 6.08
CA SER A 91 8.57 12.05 6.20
C SER A 91 9.22 11.73 4.86
N ALA A 92 8.48 11.14 3.91
CA ALA A 92 9.03 10.77 2.61
C ALA A 92 9.29 11.98 1.70
N SER A 93 8.49 13.05 1.81
CA SER A 93 8.68 14.29 1.04
C SER A 93 9.32 15.43 1.83
N GLY A 94 9.46 15.29 3.16
CA GLY A 94 10.03 16.30 4.05
C GLY A 94 9.19 17.58 4.14
N ARG A 95 7.88 17.49 3.94
CA ARG A 95 6.97 18.66 3.85
C ARG A 95 5.63 18.41 4.52
N MET A 96 4.97 19.48 4.94
CA MET A 96 3.58 19.43 5.39
C MET A 96 2.63 19.18 4.22
N ARG A 97 1.62 18.32 4.43
CA ARG A 97 0.60 17.96 3.44
C ARG A 97 -0.75 17.72 4.11
N ASP A 98 -1.80 18.03 3.36
CA ASP A 98 -3.18 17.72 3.75
C ASP A 98 -3.61 16.39 3.13
N PHE A 99 -4.25 15.55 3.93
CA PHE A 99 -4.79 14.26 3.53
C PHE A 99 -6.29 14.20 3.80
N ALA A 100 -7.07 13.92 2.76
CA ALA A 100 -8.51 13.75 2.92
C ALA A 100 -8.81 12.38 3.55
N ILE A 101 -9.54 12.37 4.67
CA ILE A 101 -9.74 11.17 5.49
C ILE A 101 -10.50 10.08 4.72
N HIS A 102 -11.46 10.45 3.86
CA HIS A 102 -12.20 9.49 3.04
C HIS A 102 -11.31 8.75 2.01
N ARG A 103 -10.07 9.22 1.78
CA ARG A 103 -9.07 8.57 0.91
C ARG A 103 -8.03 7.77 1.69
N ILE A 104 -8.08 7.84 3.02
CA ILE A 104 -7.27 7.02 3.90
C ILE A 104 -8.00 5.68 4.06
N THR A 105 -7.39 4.62 3.52
CA THR A 105 -7.96 3.26 3.57
C THR A 105 -7.43 2.44 4.73
N ALA A 106 -6.37 2.87 5.39
CA ALA A 106 -5.89 2.29 6.64
C ALA A 106 -4.92 3.21 7.37
N VAL A 107 -4.79 2.97 8.68
CA VAL A 107 -3.86 3.67 9.59
C VAL A 107 -3.25 2.64 10.52
N ALA A 108 -1.93 2.66 10.68
CA ALA A 108 -1.19 1.85 11.63
C ALA A 108 -0.16 2.73 12.36
N ALA A 109 0.23 2.37 13.58
CA ALA A 109 1.37 3.00 14.24
C ALA A 109 2.66 2.67 13.47
N ALA A 110 3.57 3.64 13.34
CA ALA A 110 4.84 3.40 12.63
C ALA A 110 5.66 2.27 13.29
N ASP A 111 5.69 2.24 14.63
CA ASP A 111 6.43 1.22 15.40
C ASP A 111 5.90 -0.21 15.24
N ASP A 112 4.65 -0.38 14.80
CA ASP A 112 4.03 -1.69 14.55
C ASP A 112 4.18 -2.11 13.08
N ALA A 113 4.25 -1.15 12.16
CA ALA A 113 4.49 -1.41 10.74
C ALA A 113 5.91 -1.95 10.51
N GLU A 114 6.92 -1.37 11.18
CA GLU A 114 8.31 -1.84 11.09
C GLU A 114 8.47 -3.30 11.57
N ARG A 115 7.74 -3.69 12.62
CA ARG A 115 7.72 -5.08 13.12
C ARG A 115 7.11 -6.07 12.12
N SER A 116 6.08 -5.64 11.39
CA SER A 116 5.40 -6.48 10.39
C SER A 116 6.28 -6.72 9.16
N ASP A 117 7.02 -5.69 8.71
CA ASP A 117 7.96 -5.79 7.59
C ASP A 117 9.17 -6.70 7.90
N GLU A 118 9.63 -6.73 9.15
CA GLU A 118 10.74 -7.58 9.60
C GLU A 118 10.33 -9.07 9.65
N GLU A 119 9.09 -9.36 10.06
CA GLU A 119 8.57 -10.74 10.16
C GLU A 119 8.29 -11.36 8.78
N GLU A 120 7.84 -10.56 7.81
CA GLU A 120 7.67 -11.00 6.42
C GLU A 120 9.01 -11.20 5.69
N ARG A 121 10.12 -10.60 6.15
CA ARG A 121 11.48 -10.84 5.62
C ARG A 121 12.15 -12.08 6.20
N ARG A 122 11.62 -12.64 7.29
CA ARG A 122 12.22 -13.76 8.02
C ARG A 122 11.64 -15.13 7.65
N THR A 123 10.68 -15.17 6.72
CA THR A 123 9.97 -16.38 6.26
C THR A 123 10.18 -16.58 4.77
#